data_AF-A0A7C6VBT3-F1
#
_entry.id   AF-A0A7C6VBT3-F1
#
_cell.length_a   1.000
_cell.length_b   1.000
_cell.length_c   1.000
_cell.angle_alpha   90.00
_cell.angle_beta   90.00
_cell.angle_gamma   90.00
#
_symmetry.space_group_name_H-M   'P 1'
#
loop_
_entity.id
_entity.type
_entity.pdbx_description
1 polymer ?
#
loop_
_entity_poly.entity_id
_entity_poly.type
_entity_poly.pdbx_seq_one_letter_code
_entity_poly.pdbx_strand_id
1 'polypeptide(L)'
;MDAPLPQTPHPHARLTVTQLGAGVTKRATVMADGRELIYYDDPGTSLPEERLADTRPLDPRPPVAEMRQDVLTGEWISIAAARQKRAFLPPAELD
;
A
#
# COMPACT_ATOMS: atom_id res chain seq x y z
N MET A 1 25.57 -10.74 2.37
CA MET A 1 24.40 -10.32 1.56
C MET A 1 23.26 -11.21 1.98
N ASP A 2 22.49 -10.76 2.97
CA ASP A 2 21.35 -11.54 3.46
C ASP A 2 20.17 -11.24 2.53
N ALA A 3 19.75 -12.24 1.77
CA ALA A 3 18.62 -12.09 0.85
C ALA A 3 17.36 -11.92 1.70
N PRO A 4 16.45 -10.99 1.37
CA PRO A 4 15.20 -10.87 2.10
C PRO A 4 14.44 -12.21 1.99
N LEU A 5 14.03 -12.75 3.14
CA LEU A 5 13.24 -13.97 3.20
C LEU A 5 11.99 -13.82 2.31
N PRO A 6 11.59 -14.88 1.57
CA PRO A 6 10.36 -14.85 0.80
C PRO A 6 9.18 -14.62 1.77
N GLN A 7 8.47 -13.51 1.57
CA GLN A 7 7.25 -13.22 2.30
C GLN A 7 6.25 -14.36 2.02
N THR A 8 5.75 -15.03 3.05
CA THR A 8 4.72 -16.06 2.87
C THR A 8 3.49 -15.41 2.22
N PRO A 9 2.91 -15.97 1.14
CA PRO A 9 1.67 -15.43 0.59
C PRO A 9 0.60 -15.45 1.69
N HIS A 10 0.06 -14.27 2.01
CA HIS A 10 -1.03 -14.18 2.97
C HIS A 10 -2.24 -14.93 2.42
N PRO A 11 -2.92 -15.76 3.23
CA PRO A 11 -4.13 -16.45 2.80
C PRO A 11 -5.12 -15.41 2.28
N HIS A 12 -5.66 -15.62 1.08
CA HIS A 12 -6.64 -14.73 0.45
C HIS A 12 -7.71 -14.35 1.47
N ALA A 13 -7.76 -13.07 1.85
CA ALA A 13 -8.64 -12.66 2.92
C ALA A 13 -10.08 -12.97 2.57
N ARG A 14 -10.75 -13.62 3.52
CA ARG A 14 -12.16 -13.93 3.43
C ARG A 14 -12.94 -12.62 3.31
N LEU A 15 -13.71 -12.48 2.23
CA LEU A 15 -14.59 -11.34 2.03
C LEU A 15 -15.65 -11.33 3.15
N THR A 16 -15.69 -10.25 3.93
CA THR A 16 -16.72 -10.01 4.93
C THR A 16 -17.75 -9.04 4.37
N VAL A 17 -19.02 -9.42 4.38
CA VAL A 17 -20.12 -8.64 3.78
C VAL A 17 -21.00 -8.07 4.88
N THR A 18 -21.39 -6.80 4.77
CA THR A 18 -22.27 -6.13 5.72
C THR A 18 -23.25 -5.23 4.97
N GLN A 19 -24.55 -5.40 5.23
CA GLN A 19 -25.59 -4.49 4.74
C GLN A 19 -25.56 -3.19 5.54
N LEU A 20 -25.53 -2.06 4.85
CA LEU A 20 -25.61 -0.72 5.42
C LEU A 20 -27.00 -0.12 5.17
N GLY A 21 -27.22 1.11 5.63
CA GLY A 21 -28.43 1.87 5.34
C GLY A 21 -28.61 2.13 3.83
N ALA A 22 -29.83 2.49 3.44
CA ALA A 22 -30.21 2.83 2.06
C ALA A 22 -30.01 1.71 1.01
N GLY A 23 -29.73 0.46 1.41
CA GLY A 23 -29.50 -0.66 0.51
C GLY A 23 -28.06 -0.80 0.00
N VAL A 24 -27.13 -0.05 0.59
CA VAL A 24 -25.70 -0.12 0.26
C VAL A 24 -25.09 -1.37 0.91
N THR A 25 -24.22 -2.08 0.18
CA THR A 25 -23.48 -3.23 0.72
C THR A 25 -22.00 -2.88 0.90
N LYS A 26 -21.47 -3.02 2.13
CA LYS A 26 -20.03 -2.97 2.42
C LYS A 26 -19.44 -4.37 2.23
N ARG A 27 -18.33 -4.49 1.51
CA ARG A 27 -17.52 -5.71 1.42
C ARG A 27 -16.09 -5.40 1.84
N ALA A 28 -15.59 -6.08 2.87
CA ALA A 28 -14.24 -5.89 3.39
C ALA A 28 -13.36 -7.11 3.10
N THR A 29 -12.11 -6.86 2.73
CA THR A 29 -11.02 -7.83 2.59
C THR A 29 -9.71 -7.16 3.00
N VAL A 30 -8.56 -7.77 2.70
CA VAL A 30 -7.25 -7.19 2.98
C VAL A 30 -6.46 -6.93 1.69
N MET A 31 -5.65 -5.87 1.73
CA MET A 31 -4.61 -5.58 0.75
C MET A 31 -3.43 -6.53 0.94
N ALA A 32 -2.53 -6.59 -0.05
CA ALA A 32 -1.34 -7.43 0.01
C ALA A 32 -0.47 -7.14 1.25
N ASP A 33 -0.42 -5.88 1.71
CA ASP A 33 0.33 -5.45 2.91
C ASP A 33 -0.46 -5.56 4.23
N GLY A 34 -1.63 -6.21 4.22
CA GLY A 34 -2.45 -6.46 5.40
C GLY A 34 -3.36 -5.30 5.83
N ARG A 35 -3.37 -4.17 5.11
CA ARG A 35 -4.35 -3.09 5.32
C ARG A 35 -5.76 -3.53 4.92
N GLU A 36 -6.79 -2.88 5.46
CA GLU A 36 -8.18 -3.14 5.05
C GLU A 36 -8.44 -2.60 3.64
N LEU A 37 -9.09 -3.42 2.80
CA LEU A 37 -9.61 -3.05 1.50
C LEU A 37 -11.14 -3.14 1.55
N ILE A 38 -11.81 -2.02 1.32
CA ILE A 38 -13.27 -1.92 1.43
C ILE A 38 -13.86 -1.54 0.08
N TYR A 39 -14.83 -2.34 -0.37
CA TYR A 39 -15.70 -2.03 -1.49
C TYR A 39 -17.09 -1.61 -0.97
N TYR A 40 -17.71 -0.67 -1.65
CA TYR A 40 -19.10 -0.27 -1.42
C TYR A 40 -19.88 -0.46 -2.70
N ASP A 41 -20.94 -1.25 -2.61
CA ASP A 41 -21.87 -1.49 -3.70
C ASP A 41 -23.14 -0.66 -3.47
N ASP A 42 -23.54 0.11 -4.48
CA ASP A 42 -24.81 0.84 -4.46
C ASP A 42 -26.02 -0.10 -4.54
N PRO A 43 -27.21 0.35 -4.11
CA PRO A 43 -28.44 -0.41 -4.26
C PRO A 43 -28.70 -0.76 -5.72
N GLY A 44 -28.94 -2.04 -6.01
CA GLY A 44 -29.20 -2.51 -7.37
C GLY A 44 -27.96 -2.60 -8.26
N THR A 45 -26.74 -2.62 -7.68
CA THR A 45 -25.52 -2.87 -8.44
C THR A 45 -25.62 -4.12 -9.31
N SER A 46 -25.05 -4.06 -10.53
CA SER A 46 -24.87 -5.22 -11.41
C SER A 46 -23.51 -5.89 -11.21
N LEU A 47 -22.69 -5.39 -10.28
CA LEU A 47 -21.39 -5.99 -9.97
C LEU A 47 -21.58 -7.40 -9.39
N PRO A 48 -20.67 -8.34 -9.71
CA PRO A 48 -20.71 -9.70 -9.14
C PRO A 48 -20.58 -9.66 -7.61
N GLU A 49 -20.81 -10.77 -6.92
CA GLU A 49 -20.62 -10.84 -5.46
C GLU A 49 -19.13 -10.99 -5.09
N GLU A 50 -18.38 -11.71 -5.93
CA GLU A 50 -16.97 -12.00 -5.73
C GLU A 50 -16.09 -10.77 -6.01
N ARG A 51 -15.08 -10.54 -5.17
CA ARG A 51 -14.05 -9.53 -5.38
C ARG A 51 -12.70 -10.23 -5.47
N LEU A 52 -11.93 -9.90 -6.50
CA LEU A 52 -10.57 -10.43 -6.64
C LEU A 52 -9.72 -9.99 -5.44
N ALA A 53 -8.93 -10.93 -4.93
CA ALA A 53 -7.94 -10.62 -3.92
C ALA A 53 -6.86 -9.67 -4.46
N ASP A 54 -6.26 -8.85 -3.60
CA ASP A 54 -5.09 -8.07 -3.96
C ASP A 54 -3.88 -9.00 -4.10
N THR A 55 -3.48 -9.25 -5.36
CA THR A 55 -2.34 -10.13 -5.71
C THR A 55 -1.08 -9.34 -6.03
N ARG A 56 -1.00 -8.04 -5.70
CA ARG A 56 0.18 -7.24 -6.01
C ARG A 56 1.40 -7.76 -5.25
N PRO A 57 2.57 -7.89 -5.89
CA PRO A 57 3.78 -8.26 -5.19
C PRO A 57 4.16 -7.17 -4.19
N LEU A 58 4.56 -7.58 -2.99
CA LEU A 58 5.11 -6.70 -1.98
C LEU A 58 6.62 -6.60 -2.17
N ASP A 59 7.08 -5.40 -2.48
CA ASP A 59 8.51 -5.10 -2.42
C ASP A 59 9.03 -5.31 -0.98
N PRO A 60 10.28 -5.76 -0.81
CA PRO A 60 10.89 -5.83 0.50
C PRO A 60 10.93 -4.42 1.13
N ARG A 61 10.86 -4.38 2.46
CA ARG A 61 11.01 -3.12 3.19
C ARG A 61 12.35 -2.47 2.81
N PRO A 62 12.35 -1.19 2.39
CA PRO A 62 13.59 -0.51 2.04
C PRO A 62 14.49 -0.34 3.27
N PRO A 63 15.82 -0.20 3.06
CA PRO A 63 16.74 0.09 4.15
C PRO A 63 16.39 1.42 4.83
N VAL A 64 16.77 1.54 6.11
CA VAL A 64 16.68 2.81 6.85
C VAL A 64 17.66 3.83 6.28
N ALA A 65 17.41 5.10 6.55
CA ALA A 65 18.33 6.17 6.15
C ALA A 65 19.69 6.01 6.84
N GLU A 66 20.76 6.35 6.12
CA GLU A 66 22.14 6.34 6.63
C GLU A 66 22.65 7.79 6.81
N MET A 67 23.65 7.96 7.66
CA MET A 67 24.35 9.24 7.84
C MET A 67 25.74 9.14 7.20
N ARG A 68 26.12 10.16 6.41
CA ARG A 68 27.47 10.30 5.87
C ARG A 68 28.02 11.68 6.18
N GLN A 69 29.29 11.75 6.55
CA GLN A 69 29.99 13.01 6.77
C GLN A 69 30.62 13.49 5.46
N ASP A 70 30.40 14.75 5.12
CA ASP A 70 31.15 15.42 4.06
C ASP A 70 32.56 15.75 4.59
N VAL A 71 33.59 15.25 3.91
CA VAL A 71 34.99 15.40 4.32
C VAL A 71 35.53 16.81 4.13
N LEU A 72 34.89 17.63 3.29
CA LEU A 72 35.33 19.01 3.01
C LEU A 72 34.77 20.00 4.04
N THR A 73 33.51 19.82 4.43
CA THR A 73 32.80 20.74 5.32
C THR A 73 32.69 20.21 6.76
N GLY A 74 32.85 18.90 6.95
CA GLY A 74 32.61 18.22 8.23
C GLY A 74 31.13 18.01 8.56
N GLU A 75 30.20 18.41 7.68
CA GLU A 75 28.77 18.31 7.92
C GLU A 75 28.25 16.87 7.84
N TRP A 76 27.26 16.55 8.67
CA TRP A 76 26.57 15.27 8.64
C TRP A 76 25.31 15.33 7.78
N ILE A 77 25.25 14.51 6.75
CA ILE A 77 24.17 14.48 5.77
C ILE A 77 23.39 13.17 5.92
N SER A 78 22.06 13.27 6.00
CA SER A 78 21.17 12.10 5.95
C SER A 78 20.90 11.70 4.51
N ILE A 79 21.17 10.43 4.19
CA ILE A 79 20.90 9.83 2.89
C ILE A 79 19.68 8.90 3.04
N ALA A 80 18.55 9.33 2.47
CA ALA A 80 17.27 8.62 2.55
C ALA A 80 16.79 8.20 1.15
N ALA A 81 17.55 7.31 0.48
CA ALA A 81 17.33 6.90 -0.91
C ALA A 81 15.89 6.42 -1.21
N ALA A 82 15.22 5.81 -0.22
CA ALA A 82 13.84 5.32 -0.36
C ALA A 82 12.78 6.42 -0.52
N ARG A 83 13.09 7.70 -0.27
CA ARG A 83 12.12 8.81 -0.37
C ARG A 83 11.69 9.12 -1.80
N GLN A 84 12.50 8.76 -2.80
CA GLN A 84 12.24 9.09 -4.20
C GLN A 84 10.99 8.41 -4.77
N LYS A 85 10.54 7.29 -4.16
CA LYS A 85 9.35 6.55 -4.60
C LYS A 85 8.04 7.05 -3.99
N ARG A 86 8.06 8.15 -3.22
CA ARG A 86 6.84 8.70 -2.61
C ARG A 86 6.01 9.40 -3.67
N ALA A 87 4.69 9.25 -3.58
CA ALA A 87 3.76 10.02 -4.42
C ALA A 87 3.99 11.51 -4.18
N PHE A 88 4.09 12.26 -5.28
CA PHE A 88 4.21 13.72 -5.29
C PHE A 88 3.13 14.25 -6.21
N LEU A 89 2.38 15.25 -5.76
CA LEU A 89 1.44 15.96 -6.62
C LEU A 89 2.24 16.78 -7.64
N PRO A 90 1.77 16.89 -8.90
CA PRO A 90 2.38 17.84 -9.81
C PRO A 90 2.39 19.26 -9.20
N PRO A 91 3.34 20.12 -9.58
CA PRO A 91 3.36 21.52 -9.17
C PRO A 91 2.00 22.17 -9.40
N ALA A 92 1.52 22.96 -8.43
CA ALA A 92 0.22 23.61 -8.48
C ALA A 92 0.06 24.58 -9.67
N GLU A 93 1.18 25.04 -10.26
CA GLU A 93 1.20 25.94 -11.41
C GLU A 93 1.04 25.20 -12.76
N LEU A 94 0.97 23.88 -12.76
CA LEU A 94 0.85 23.03 -13.96
C LEU A 94 -0.53 22.34 -14.10
N ASP A 95 -1.52 22.82 -13.36
CA ASP A 95 -2.91 22.34 -13.37
C ASP A 95 -3.80 23.16 -14.34
#